data_AF-A0A2P1UG41-F1
#
_entry.id   AF-A0A2P1UG41-F1
#
_cell.length_a   1.000
_cell.length_b   1.000
_cell.length_c   1.000
_cell.angle_alpha   90.00
_cell.angle_beta   90.00
_cell.angle_gamma   90.00
#
_symmetry.space_group_name_H-M   'P 1'
#
loop_
_entity.id
_entity.type
_entity.pdbx_description
1 polymer ?
#
loop_
_entity_poly.entity_id
_entity_poly.type
_entity_poly.pdbx_seq_one_letter_code
_entity_poly.pdbx_strand_id
1 'polypeptide(L)'
;MRDDLSNLRSSIIEVIALQKRAEQQYNQAQAEVLKWQERVKLALDKGDESLAQEANIKKKHHINTANIIKNQLEKLNIQVDKLKEKLPILERKINEKSIGSIDTIYRSAFERMEAKFMQSEASSQAIGELSPSDMERGFF
;
A
#
# COMPACT_ATOMS: atom_id res chain seq x y z
N MET A 1 -29.57 -6.58 -12.37
CA MET A 1 -28.84 -5.98 -13.52
C MET A 1 -28.16 -4.65 -13.16
N ARG A 2 -28.87 -3.64 -12.63
CA ARG A 2 -28.24 -2.37 -12.20
C ARG A 2 -27.32 -2.56 -10.97
N ASP A 3 -27.72 -3.43 -10.05
CA ASP A 3 -26.90 -3.86 -8.91
C ASP A 3 -25.64 -4.62 -9.32
N ASP A 4 -25.68 -5.42 -10.39
CA ASP A 4 -24.52 -6.19 -10.86
C ASP A 4 -23.38 -5.28 -11.35
N LEU A 5 -23.72 -4.19 -12.04
CA LEU A 5 -22.74 -3.19 -12.46
C LEU A 5 -22.17 -2.41 -11.28
N SER A 6 -23.01 -2.05 -10.31
CA SER A 6 -22.59 -1.39 -9.09
C SER A 6 -21.64 -2.27 -8.28
N ASN A 7 -21.98 -3.53 -8.08
CA ASN A 7 -21.16 -4.50 -7.36
C ASN A 7 -19.82 -4.74 -8.06
N LEU A 8 -19.82 -4.90 -9.39
CA LEU A 8 -18.57 -5.08 -10.14
C LEU A 8 -17.66 -3.86 -10.04
N ARG A 9 -18.23 -2.64 -10.14
CA ARG A 9 -17.46 -1.40 -9.98
C ARG A 9 -16.83 -1.32 -8.59
N SER A 10 -17.58 -1.64 -7.54
CA SER A 10 -17.06 -1.69 -6.17
C SER A 10 -15.93 -2.72 -6.04
N SER A 11 -16.11 -3.94 -6.54
CA SER A 11 -15.05 -4.97 -6.50
C SER A 11 -13.79 -4.55 -7.26
N ILE A 12 -13.92 -3.86 -8.40
CA ILE A 12 -12.76 -3.31 -9.13
C ILE A 12 -12.05 -2.26 -8.29
N ILE A 13 -12.79 -1.35 -7.65
CA ILE A 13 -12.22 -0.31 -6.78
C ILE A 13 -11.45 -0.94 -5.62
N GLU A 14 -12.00 -1.97 -4.97
CA GLU A 14 -11.34 -2.65 -3.87
C GLU A 14 -10.04 -3.34 -4.31
N VAL A 15 -10.06 -4.09 -5.42
CA VAL A 15 -8.86 -4.79 -5.90
C VAL A 15 -7.79 -3.81 -6.38
N ILE A 16 -8.17 -2.70 -7.02
CA ILE A 16 -7.22 -1.64 -7.43
C ILE A 16 -6.64 -0.92 -6.21
N ALA A 17 -7.44 -0.66 -5.18
CA ALA A 17 -6.96 -0.07 -3.94
C ALA A 17 -5.94 -0.99 -3.25
N LEU A 18 -6.22 -2.30 -3.20
CA LEU A 18 -5.28 -3.30 -2.71
C LEU A 18 -3.99 -3.34 -3.55
N GLN A 19 -4.12 -3.25 -4.88
CA GLN A 19 -2.97 -3.18 -5.79
C GLN A 19 -2.11 -1.94 -5.49
N LYS A 20 -2.72 -0.75 -5.38
CA LYS A 20 -2.00 0.50 -5.08
C LYS A 20 -1.30 0.47 -3.73
N ARG A 21 -1.96 -0.07 -2.71
CA ARG A 21 -1.36 -0.24 -1.37
C ARG A 21 -0.17 -1.20 -1.42
N ALA A 22 -0.32 -2.34 -2.10
CA ALA A 22 0.77 -3.29 -2.27
C ALA A 22 1.95 -2.68 -3.05
N GLU A 23 1.67 -1.83 -4.05
CA GLU A 23 2.69 -1.08 -4.81
C GLU A 23 3.46 -0.10 -3.90
N GLN A 24 2.76 0.64 -3.05
CA GLN A 24 3.38 1.52 -2.07
C GLN A 24 4.25 0.73 -1.07
N GLN A 25 3.75 -0.37 -0.53
CA GLN A 25 4.51 -1.22 0.41
C GLN A 25 5.73 -1.85 -0.26
N TYR A 26 5.62 -2.24 -1.53
CA TYR A 26 6.75 -2.72 -2.32
C TYR A 26 7.83 -1.66 -2.47
N ASN A 27 7.44 -0.43 -2.81
CA ASN A 27 8.36 0.70 -2.94
C ASN A 27 9.05 1.04 -1.61
N GLN A 28 8.31 0.98 -0.49
CA GLN A 28 8.88 1.15 0.85
C GLN A 28 9.89 0.04 1.19
N ALA A 29 9.57 -1.22 0.90
CA ALA A 29 10.49 -2.33 1.10
C ALA A 29 11.77 -2.18 0.26
N GLN A 30 11.65 -1.73 -1.00
CA GLN A 30 12.80 -1.43 -1.85
C GLN A 30 13.65 -0.28 -1.30
N ALA A 31 13.04 0.79 -0.79
CA ALA A 31 13.77 1.90 -0.17
C ALA A 31 14.59 1.43 1.04
N GLU A 32 14.03 0.57 1.89
CA GLU A 32 14.79 -0.04 2.99
C GLU A 32 15.93 -0.95 2.47
N VAL A 33 15.72 -1.72 1.41
CA VAL A 33 16.80 -2.49 0.76
C VAL A 33 17.97 -1.59 0.36
N LEU A 34 17.69 -0.45 -0.28
CA LEU A 34 18.71 0.51 -0.72
C LEU A 34 19.47 1.11 0.48
N LYS A 35 18.75 1.50 1.53
CA LYS A 35 19.33 2.01 2.79
C LYS A 35 20.25 0.98 3.46
N TRP A 36 19.83 -0.27 3.54
CA TRP A 36 20.68 -1.34 4.10
C TRP A 36 21.85 -1.68 3.18
N GLN A 37 21.68 -1.57 1.86
CA GLN A 37 22.77 -1.73 0.91
C GLN A 37 23.85 -0.65 1.08
N GLU A 38 23.46 0.61 1.26
CA GLU A 38 24.39 1.69 1.54
C GLU A 38 25.13 1.49 2.87
N ARG A 39 24.42 1.03 3.90
CA ARG A 39 25.02 0.65 5.19
C ARG A 39 26.03 -0.48 5.06
N VAL A 40 25.73 -1.51 4.27
CA VAL A 40 26.69 -2.59 3.98
C VAL A 40 27.94 -2.00 3.34
N LYS A 41 27.78 -1.14 2.33
CA LYS A 41 28.91 -0.52 1.64
C LYS A 41 29.77 0.30 2.61
N LEU A 42 29.16 1.17 3.40
CA LEU A 42 29.87 1.99 4.39
C LEU A 42 30.60 1.15 5.45
N ALA A 43 30.00 0.05 5.90
CA ALA A 43 30.64 -0.86 6.85
C ALA A 43 31.86 -1.56 6.24
N LEU A 44 31.76 -1.99 4.98
CA LEU A 44 32.89 -2.57 4.25
C LEU A 44 34.02 -1.55 4.02
N ASP A 45 33.68 -0.31 3.65
CA ASP A 45 34.66 0.78 3.49
C ASP A 45 35.42 1.08 4.80
N LYS A 46 34.78 0.85 5.95
CA LYS A 46 35.38 1.00 7.29
C LYS A 46 36.10 -0.27 7.78
N GLY A 47 36.05 -1.37 7.02
CA GLY A 47 36.60 -2.66 7.42
C GLY A 47 35.81 -3.39 8.51
N ASP A 48 34.58 -2.95 8.80
CA ASP A 48 33.75 -3.49 9.88
C ASP A 48 32.85 -4.63 9.35
N GLU A 49 33.46 -5.79 9.17
CA GLU A 49 32.82 -6.96 8.54
C GLU A 49 31.60 -7.48 9.32
N SER A 50 31.60 -7.36 10.65
CA SER A 50 30.48 -7.80 11.49
C SER A 50 29.24 -6.94 11.24
N LEU A 51 29.40 -5.62 11.24
CA LEU A 51 28.32 -4.69 10.92
C LEU A 51 27.82 -4.86 9.48
N ALA A 52 28.73 -5.13 8.54
CA ALA A 52 28.38 -5.41 7.15
C ALA A 52 27.52 -6.69 7.03
N GLN A 53 27.84 -7.74 7.79
CA GLN A 53 27.05 -8.97 7.82
C GLN A 53 25.64 -8.74 8.37
N GLU A 54 25.51 -8.05 9.50
CA GLU A 54 24.21 -7.72 10.09
C GLU A 54 23.33 -6.88 9.15
N ALA A 55 23.92 -5.85 8.54
CA ALA A 55 23.22 -5.03 7.55
C ALA A 55 22.80 -5.86 6.33
N ASN A 56 23.59 -6.84 5.91
CA ASN A 56 23.27 -7.72 4.80
C ASN A 56 22.13 -8.70 5.14
N ILE A 57 22.05 -9.17 6.38
CA ILE A 57 20.91 -9.97 6.87
C ILE A 57 19.62 -9.16 6.80
N LYS A 58 19.64 -7.91 7.30
CA LYS A 58 18.49 -7.01 7.22
C LYS A 58 18.09 -6.70 5.78
N LYS A 59 19.07 -6.43 4.91
CA LYS A 59 18.84 -6.28 3.47
C LYS A 59 18.15 -7.50 2.86
N LYS A 60 18.64 -8.71 3.14
CA LYS A 60 18.02 -9.96 2.65
C LYS A 60 16.59 -10.12 3.13
N HIS A 61 16.30 -9.79 4.38
CA HIS A 61 14.93 -9.80 4.90
C HIS A 61 14.01 -8.88 4.07
N HIS A 62 14.41 -7.63 3.86
CA HIS A 62 13.61 -6.70 3.05
C HIS A 62 13.50 -7.10 1.56
N ILE A 63 14.53 -7.72 0.98
CA ILE A 63 14.46 -8.30 -0.37
C ILE A 63 13.40 -9.41 -0.43
N ASN A 64 13.38 -10.31 0.55
CA ASN A 64 12.39 -11.38 0.61
C ASN A 64 10.97 -10.82 0.76
N THR A 65 10.79 -9.82 1.63
CA THR A 65 9.52 -9.11 1.80
C THR A 65 9.07 -8.45 0.49
N ALA A 66 9.96 -7.75 -0.20
CA ALA A 66 9.66 -7.13 -1.50
C ALA A 66 9.25 -8.20 -2.54
N ASN A 67 9.93 -9.34 -2.59
CA ASN A 67 9.57 -10.45 -3.49
C ASN A 67 8.19 -11.03 -3.18
N ILE A 68 7.83 -11.18 -1.90
CA ILE A 68 6.49 -11.66 -1.51
C ILE A 68 5.42 -10.67 -1.97
N ILE A 69 5.60 -9.37 -1.72
CA ILE A 69 4.65 -8.32 -2.13
C ILE A 69 4.56 -8.25 -3.65
N LYS A 70 5.68 -8.40 -4.36
CA LYS A 70 5.70 -8.46 -5.83
C LYS A 70 4.83 -9.60 -6.37
N ASN A 71 4.95 -10.80 -5.82
CA ASN A 71 4.10 -11.93 -6.22
C ASN A 71 2.62 -11.66 -5.95
N GLN A 72 2.29 -10.95 -4.86
CA GLN A 72 0.92 -10.54 -4.57
C GLN A 72 0.42 -9.49 -5.58
N LEU A 73 1.25 -8.51 -5.93
CA LEU A 73 0.97 -7.51 -6.96
C LEU A 73 0.67 -8.15 -8.31
N GLU A 74 1.45 -9.15 -8.73
CA GLU A 74 1.20 -9.87 -9.98
C GLU A 74 -0.19 -10.56 -9.98
N LYS A 75 -0.56 -11.18 -8.86
CA LYS A 75 -1.91 -11.77 -8.70
C LYS A 75 -3.02 -10.73 -8.72
N LEU A 76 -2.81 -9.56 -8.11
CA LEU A 76 -3.78 -8.47 -8.11
C LEU A 76 -3.93 -7.86 -9.50
N ASN A 77 -2.83 -7.66 -10.23
CA ASN A 77 -2.85 -7.16 -11.61
C ASN A 77 -3.71 -8.05 -12.52
N ILE A 78 -3.51 -9.37 -12.47
CA ILE A 78 -4.31 -10.33 -13.25
C ILE A 78 -5.80 -10.23 -12.89
N GLN A 79 -6.14 -10.04 -11.62
CA GLN A 79 -7.53 -9.86 -11.20
C GLN A 79 -8.12 -8.55 -11.70
N VAL A 80 -7.37 -7.44 -11.61
CA VAL A 80 -7.78 -6.14 -12.13
C VAL A 80 -8.01 -6.21 -13.64
N ASP A 81 -7.12 -6.86 -14.39
CA ASP A 81 -7.25 -7.00 -15.85
C ASP A 81 -8.52 -7.79 -16.22
N LYS A 82 -8.76 -8.92 -15.54
CA LYS A 82 -9.99 -9.72 -15.73
C LYS A 82 -11.26 -8.92 -15.43
N LEU A 83 -11.25 -8.08 -14.40
CA LEU A 83 -12.42 -7.28 -14.04
C LEU A 83 -12.60 -6.11 -15.02
N LYS A 84 -11.51 -5.47 -15.46
CA LYS A 84 -11.51 -4.42 -16.49
C LYS A 84 -12.02 -4.92 -17.84
N GLU A 85 -11.74 -6.18 -18.20
CA GLU A 85 -12.27 -6.80 -19.43
C GLU A 85 -13.79 -7.01 -19.36
N LYS A 86 -14.31 -7.41 -18.20
CA LYS A 86 -15.75 -7.67 -17.99
C LYS A 86 -16.60 -6.41 -17.91
N LEU A 87 -16.04 -5.30 -17.43
CA LEU A 87 -16.75 -4.05 -17.22
C LEU A 87 -17.39 -3.47 -18.51
N PRO A 88 -16.67 -3.25 -19.64
CA PRO A 88 -17.27 -2.68 -20.84
C PRO A 88 -18.33 -3.59 -21.46
N ILE A 89 -18.24 -4.91 -21.28
CA ILE A 89 -19.24 -5.88 -21.74
C ILE A 89 -20.54 -5.69 -20.96
N LEU A 90 -20.45 -5.52 -19.64
CA LEU A 90 -21.61 -5.27 -18.79
C LEU A 90 -22.18 -3.87 -18.97
N GLU A 91 -21.34 -2.87 -19.18
CA GLU A 91 -21.78 -1.49 -19.49
C GLU A 91 -22.55 -1.44 -20.83
N ARG A 92 -22.05 -2.09 -21.88
CA ARG A 92 -22.76 -2.22 -23.16
C ARG A 92 -24.08 -2.97 -23.03
N LYS A 93 -24.14 -3.99 -22.16
CA LYS A 93 -25.40 -4.70 -21.86
C LYS A 93 -26.41 -3.86 -21.09
N ILE A 94 -25.98 -2.78 -20.43
CA ILE A 94 -26.81 -1.98 -19.50
C ILE A 94 -27.14 -0.56 -20.02
N ASN A 95 -26.46 -0.04 -21.07
CA ASN A 95 -26.72 1.21 -21.84
C ASN A 95 -27.81 2.17 -21.27
N GLU A 96 -27.59 3.43 -20.88
CA GLU A 96 -26.55 4.40 -21.15
C GLU A 96 -26.44 5.37 -19.96
N LYS A 97 -25.24 5.55 -19.42
CA LYS A 97 -24.73 6.89 -19.13
C LYS A 97 -23.24 6.78 -18.88
N SER A 98 -22.50 7.45 -19.76
CA SER A 98 -21.09 7.78 -19.57
C SER A 98 -20.89 8.26 -18.14
N ILE A 99 -20.28 7.42 -17.33
CA ILE A 99 -19.74 7.78 -16.02
C ILE A 99 -18.25 7.76 -16.28
N GLY A 100 -17.63 8.93 -16.05
CA GLY A 100 -16.31 9.30 -16.55
C GLY A 100 -15.28 8.18 -16.46
N SER A 101 -14.36 8.17 -17.42
CA SER A 101 -13.29 7.18 -17.58
C SER A 101 -12.92 6.56 -16.23
N ILE A 102 -13.11 5.25 -16.10
CA ILE A 102 -12.48 4.33 -15.14
C ILE A 102 -11.38 5.00 -14.28
N ASP A 103 -10.36 5.57 -14.91
CA ASP A 103 -9.28 6.37 -14.31
C ASP A 103 -9.71 7.49 -13.34
N THR A 104 -10.67 8.34 -13.71
CA THR A 104 -11.20 9.46 -12.92
C THR A 104 -11.97 9.01 -11.68
N ILE A 105 -12.76 7.93 -11.80
CA ILE A 105 -13.46 7.32 -10.65
C ILE A 105 -12.42 6.73 -9.68
N TYR A 106 -11.36 6.13 -10.20
CA TYR A 106 -10.28 5.57 -9.38
C TYR A 106 -9.50 6.63 -8.63
N ARG A 107 -9.11 7.72 -9.30
CA ARG A 107 -8.37 8.80 -8.65
C ARG A 107 -9.16 9.40 -7.49
N SER A 108 -10.44 9.69 -7.71
CA SER A 108 -11.31 10.28 -6.68
C SER A 108 -11.68 9.31 -5.55
N ALA A 109 -11.75 7.99 -5.80
CA ALA A 109 -11.90 6.98 -4.75
C ALA A 109 -10.61 6.78 -3.94
N PHE A 110 -9.46 6.79 -4.61
CA PHE A 110 -8.13 6.68 -4.00
C PHE A 110 -7.83 7.88 -3.09
N GLU A 111 -8.04 9.11 -3.56
CA GLU A 111 -7.88 10.34 -2.76
C GLU A 111 -8.74 10.29 -1.48
N ARG A 112 -9.97 9.75 -1.55
CA ARG A 112 -10.84 9.60 -0.37
C ARG A 112 -10.37 8.50 0.59
N MET A 113 -9.79 7.43 0.07
CA MET A 113 -9.25 6.34 0.88
C MET A 113 -7.97 6.76 1.60
N GLU A 114 -7.04 7.40 0.90
CA GLU A 114 -5.84 7.99 1.50
C GLU A 114 -6.20 9.03 2.55
N ALA A 115 -7.18 9.91 2.29
CA ALA A 115 -7.65 10.87 3.28
C ALA A 115 -8.19 10.20 4.55
N LYS A 116 -8.98 9.12 4.41
CA LYS A 116 -9.48 8.34 5.56
C LYS A 116 -8.37 7.61 6.31
N PHE A 117 -7.38 7.08 5.60
CA PHE A 117 -6.24 6.39 6.21
C PHE A 117 -5.34 7.37 6.96
N MET A 118 -5.01 8.52 6.36
CA MET A 118 -4.28 9.60 7.02
C MET A 118 -5.03 10.10 8.27
N GLN A 119 -6.35 10.26 8.19
CA GLN A 119 -7.17 10.63 9.34
C GLN A 119 -7.19 9.55 10.43
N SER A 120 -7.17 8.27 10.05
CA SER A 120 -7.10 7.13 10.97
C SER A 120 -5.72 6.97 11.61
N GLU A 121 -4.62 7.13 10.86
CA GLU A 121 -3.26 7.13 11.38
C GLU A 121 -3.01 8.34 12.29
N ALA A 122 -3.45 9.53 11.89
CA ALA A 122 -3.38 10.72 12.74
C ALA A 122 -4.16 10.53 14.05
N SER A 123 -5.34 9.89 13.99
CA SER A 123 -6.12 9.57 15.19
C SER A 123 -5.47 8.48 16.05
N SER A 124 -4.76 7.52 15.45
CA SER A 124 -4.04 6.47 16.17
C SER A 124 -2.72 6.97 16.79
N GLN A 125 -2.03 7.91 16.13
CA GLN A 125 -0.83 8.56 16.64
C GLN A 125 -1.17 9.51 17.80
N ALA A 126 -2.32 10.20 17.77
CA ALA A 126 -2.78 11.06 18.87
C ALA A 126 -3.14 10.29 20.16
N ILE A 127 -3.51 9.00 20.06
CA ILE A 127 -3.80 8.16 21.24
C ILE A 127 -2.51 7.54 21.82
N GLY A 128 -1.46 7.37 20.99
CA GLY A 128 -0.14 6.89 21.43
C GLY A 128 0.74 7.94 22.12
N GLU A 129 0.44 9.24 21.96
CA GLU A 129 1.18 10.35 22.59
C GLU A 129 0.61 10.82 23.93
N LEU A 130 -0.55 10.31 24.37
CA LEU A 130 -0.96 10.44 25.78
C LEU A 130 -0.20 9.42 26.63
N SER A 131 1.09 9.67 26.77
CA SER A 131 1.91 9.12 27.84
C SER A 131 1.16 9.28 29.17
N PRO A 132 1.05 8.23 30.01
CA PRO A 132 0.45 8.32 31.35
C PRO A 132 1.15 9.31 32.30
N SER A 133 2.18 10.03 31.86
CA SER A 133 2.97 10.96 32.65
C SER A 133 2.26 12.25 33.08
N ASP A 134 1.05 12.54 32.58
CA ASP A 134 0.27 13.72 33.01
C ASP A 134 -0.81 13.43 34.07
N MET A 135 -0.92 12.20 34.57
CA MET A 135 -1.86 11.86 35.66
C MET A 135 -1.26 11.85 37.08
N GLU A 136 0.01 12.23 37.26
CA GLU A 136 0.68 12.30 38.58
C GLU A 136 1.16 13.72 38.96
N ARG A 137 0.41 14.77 38.62
CA ARG A 137 0.68 16.14 39.10
C ARG A 137 -0.54 16.80 39.74
N GLY A 138 -1.16 16.11 40.69
CA GLY A 138 -2.27 16.69 41.43
C GLY A 138 -2.59 16.01 42.73
N PHE A 139 -1.62 15.82 43.64
CA PHE A 139 -1.86 15.71 45.08
C PHE A 139 -0.57 16.09 45.84
N PHE A 140 -0.41 17.39 46.09
CA PHE A 140 0.28 17.92 47.26
C PHE A 140 -0.78 18.34 48.28
#